data_AF-F9EDE2-F1
#
_entry.id   AF-F9EDE2-F1
#
_cell.length_a   1.000
_cell.length_b   1.000
_cell.length_c   1.000
_cell.angle_alpha   90.00
_cell.angle_beta   90.00
_cell.angle_gamma   90.00
#
_symmetry.space_group_name_H-M   'P 1'
#
loop_
_entity.id
_entity.type
_entity.pdbx_description
1 polymer ?
#
loop_
_entity_poly.entity_id
_entity_poly.type
_entity_poly.pdbx_seq_one_letter_code
_entity_poly.pdbx_strand_id
1 'polypeptide(L)' 'MTAAHIALADSDIDAGVSLVPATVPAGWTGAASSACQRQLDDLRIVLAGLTPLLNAAISAMSLLDDASGQGGGVG' A
#
# COMPACT_ATOMS: atom_id res chain seq x y z
N MET A 1 5.10 -17.69 -6.71
CA MET A 1 5.87 -17.07 -5.60
C MET A 1 5.70 -15.56 -5.52
N THR A 2 5.74 -14.82 -6.63
CA THR A 2 5.56 -13.36 -6.66
C THR A 2 4.22 -12.88 -6.10
N ALA A 3 3.10 -13.55 -6.38
CA ALA A 3 1.79 -13.20 -5.82
C ALA A 3 1.74 -13.21 -4.28
N ALA A 4 2.39 -14.18 -3.64
CA ALA A 4 2.46 -14.27 -2.18
C ALA A 4 3.28 -13.11 -1.57
N HIS A 5 4.34 -12.66 -2.24
CA HIS A 5 5.11 -11.51 -1.80
C HIS A 5 4.35 -10.20 -1.92
N ILE A 6 3.49 -10.04 -2.94
CA ILE A 6 2.66 -8.85 -3.08
C ILE A 6 1.51 -8.85 -2.04
N ALA A 7 0.92 -10.01 -1.73
CA ALA A 7 -0.06 -10.12 -0.66
C ALA A 7 0.54 -9.79 0.72
N LEU A 8 1.78 -10.21 0.99
CA LEU A 8 2.50 -9.83 2.20
C LEU A 8 2.75 -8.32 2.25
N ALA A 9 3.18 -7.71 1.13
CA ALA A 9 3.39 -6.27 1.05
C ALA A 9 2.10 -5.46 1.26
N ASP A 10 0.96 -5.95 0.80
CA ASP A 10 -0.35 -5.33 1.05
C ASP A 10 -0.70 -5.37 2.55
N SER A 11 -0.49 -6.52 3.20
CA SER A 11 -0.68 -6.67 4.66
C SER A 11 0.27 -5.77 5.47
N ASP A 12 1.54 -5.65 5.05
CA ASP A 12 2.53 -4.79 5.72
C ASP A 12 2.15 -3.30 5.59
N ILE A 13 1.55 -2.91 4.46
CA ILE A 13 1.08 -1.55 4.24
C ILE A 13 -0.16 -1.25 5.07
N ASP A 14 -1.12 -2.17 5.15
CA ASP A 14 -2.30 -1.99 6.01
C ASP A 14 -1.90 -1.85 7.49
N ALA A 15 -0.98 -2.70 7.95
CA ALA A 15 -0.39 -2.61 9.29
C ALA A 15 0.37 -1.28 9.47
N GLY A 16 1.18 -0.87 8.49
CA GLY A 16 1.91 0.40 8.50
C GLY A 16 0.98 1.62 8.57
N VAL A 17 -0.10 1.63 7.80
CA VAL A 17 -1.15 2.67 7.83
C VAL A 17 -1.78 2.76 9.21
N SER A 18 -2.08 1.62 9.83
CA SER A 18 -2.69 1.59 11.16
C SER A 18 -1.75 2.08 12.27
N LEU A 19 -0.43 2.05 12.06
CA LEU A 19 0.57 2.54 13.01
C LEU A 19 0.81 4.05 12.88
N VAL A 20 0.46 4.67 11.74
CA VAL A 20 0.63 6.11 11.53
C VAL A 20 -0.48 6.87 12.26
N PRO A 21 -0.13 7.77 13.21
CA PRO A 21 -1.11 8.60 13.89
C PRO A 21 -1.84 9.51 12.91
N ALA A 22 -3.16 9.57 13.01
CA ALA A 22 -3.96 10.51 12.22
C ALA A 22 -3.70 11.97 12.60
N THR A 23 -3.33 12.21 13.85
CA THR A 23 -3.16 13.54 14.42
C THR A 23 -1.99 13.56 15.38
N VAL A 24 -1.30 14.69 15.43
CA VAL A 24 -0.34 14.97 16.51
C VAL A 24 -1.03 14.90 17.88
N PRO A 25 -0.30 14.54 18.96
CA PRO A 25 -0.87 14.42 20.29
C PRO A 25 -1.61 15.69 20.76
N ALA A 26 -2.73 15.49 21.46
CA ALA A 26 -3.47 16.59 22.08
C ALA A 26 -2.57 17.32 23.08
N GLY A 27 -2.37 18.63 22.87
CA GLY A 27 -1.47 19.47 23.68
C GLY A 27 -0.21 19.94 22.94
N TRP A 28 0.07 19.43 21.74
CA TRP A 28 1.10 19.96 20.86
C TRP A 28 0.57 21.18 20.11
N THR A 29 1.16 22.35 20.36
CA THR A 29 0.75 23.62 19.73
C THR A 29 1.93 24.35 19.10
N GLY A 30 1.65 25.18 18.10
CA GLY A 30 2.63 26.03 17.44
C GLY A 30 3.08 25.48 16.08
N ALA A 31 3.99 26.20 15.43
CA ALA A 31 4.38 25.93 14.04
C ALA A 31 4.98 24.54 13.82
N ALA A 32 5.72 24.02 14.81
CA ALA A 32 6.29 22.67 14.75
C ALA A 32 5.19 21.59 14.73
N SER A 33 4.15 21.74 15.55
CA SER A 33 3.01 20.82 15.57
C SER A 33 2.25 20.84 14.25
N SER A 34 2.03 22.02 13.67
CA SER A 34 1.39 22.16 12.36
C SER A 34 2.24 21.61 11.21
N ALA A 35 3.57 21.68 11.30
CA ALA A 35 4.47 21.06 10.33
C ALA A 35 4.44 19.53 10.45
N CYS A 36 4.44 19.00 11.68
CA CYS A 36 4.34 17.58 11.94
C CYS A 36 2.99 17.01 11.47
N GLN A 37 1.90 17.74 11.70
CA GLN A 37 0.57 17.37 11.19
C GLN A 37 0.57 17.29 9.66
N ARG A 38 1.15 18.27 8.96
CA ARG A 38 1.28 18.21 7.48
C ARG A 38 2.10 17.02 7.01
N GLN A 39 3.20 16.70 7.66
CA GLN A 39 3.99 15.52 7.32
C GLN A 39 3.21 14.21 7.53
N LEU A 40 2.37 14.13 8.58
CA LEU A 40 1.48 12.99 8.78
C LEU A 40 0.43 12.90 7.68
N ASP A 41 -0.18 14.02 7.30
CA ASP A 41 -1.17 14.06 6.21
C ASP A 41 -0.54 13.63 4.87
N ASP A 42 0.64 14.16 4.53
CA ASP A 42 1.40 13.77 3.32
C ASP A 42 1.75 12.28 3.33
N LEU A 43 2.23 11.76 4.46
CA LEU A 43 2.56 10.35 4.63
C LEU A 43 1.33 9.46 4.40
N ARG A 44 0.16 9.86 4.92
CA ARG A 44 -1.10 9.12 4.74
C ARG A 44 -1.56 9.13 3.29
N ILE A 45 -1.35 10.23 2.55
CA ILE A 45 -1.63 10.29 1.11
C ILE A 45 -0.74 9.30 0.35
N VAL A 46 0.56 9.28 0.64
CA VAL A 46 1.50 8.34 0.01
C VAL A 46 1.11 6.89 0.30
N LEU A 47 0.81 6.57 1.56
CA LEU A 47 0.37 5.23 1.95
C LEU A 47 -0.94 4.81 1.29
N ALA A 48 -1.93 5.69 1.22
CA ALA A 48 -3.18 5.42 0.52
C ALA A 48 -2.98 5.19 -1.00
N GLY A 49 -1.96 5.82 -1.60
CA GLY A 49 -1.58 5.63 -3.00
C GLY A 49 -0.85 4.31 -3.28
N LEU A 50 -0.27 3.66 -2.27
CA LEU A 50 0.43 2.38 -2.43
C LEU A 50 -0.54 1.21 -2.62
N THR A 51 -1.66 1.16 -1.88
CA THR A 51 -2.68 0.10 -1.96
C THR A 51 -3.21 -0.15 -3.39
N PRO A 52 -3.62 0.86 -4.19
CA PRO A 52 -4.04 0.62 -5.57
C PRO A 52 -2.89 0.14 -6.47
N LEU A 53 -1.64 0.56 -6.20
CA LEU A 53 -0.46 0.09 -6.94
C LEU A 53 -0.21 -1.41 -6.72
N LEU A 54 -0.35 -1.89 -5.48
CA LEU A 54 -0.22 -3.31 -5.15
C LEU A 54 -1.36 -4.12 -5.78
N ASN A 55 -2.60 -3.65 -5.69
CA ASN A 55 -3.74 -4.31 -6.33
C ASN A 55 -3.58 -4.41 -7.86
N ALA A 56 -3.04 -3.37 -8.50
CA ALA A 56 -2.71 -3.41 -9.92
C ALA A 56 -1.63 -4.46 -10.23
N ALA A 57 -0.60 -4.57 -9.38
CA ALA A 57 0.45 -5.58 -9.53
C ALA A 57 -0.07 -7.01 -9.33
N ILE A 58 -0.95 -7.25 -8.35
CA ILE A 58 -1.63 -8.54 -8.15
C ILE A 58 -2.45 -8.89 -9.39
N SER A 59 -3.24 -7.95 -9.89
CA SER A 59 -4.08 -8.14 -11.07
C SER A 59 -3.25 -8.47 -12.31
N ALA A 60 -2.15 -7.75 -12.54
CA ALA A 60 -1.24 -8.00 -13.66
C ALA A 60 -0.59 -9.39 -13.58
N MET A 61 -0.21 -9.85 -12.39
CA MET A 61 0.32 -11.21 -12.21
C MET A 61 -0.75 -12.28 -12.43
N SER A 62 -1.99 -12.06 -11.98
CA SER A 62 -3.09 -12.99 -12.22
C SER A 62 -3.35 -13.15 -13.72
N LEU A 63 -3.36 -12.03 -14.47
CA LEU A 63 -3.48 -12.06 -15.93
C LEU A 63 -2.33 -12.81 -16.61
N LEU A 64 -1.11 -12.67 -16.08
CA LEU A 64 0.05 -13.39 -16.60
C LEU A 64 -0.06 -14.90 -16.35
N ASP A 65 -0.48 -15.30 -15.14
CA ASP A 65 -0.70 -16.70 -14.76
C ASP A 65 -1.78 -17.35 -15.64
N ASP A 66 -2.92 -16.67 -15.82
CA ASP A 66 -4.01 -17.09 -16.69
C ASP A 66 -3.56 -17.25 -18.15
N ALA A 67 -2.74 -16.30 -18.65
CA ALA A 67 -2.19 -16.38 -20.00
C ALA A 67 -1.22 -17.57 -20.16
N SER A 68 -0.38 -17.84 -19.16
CA SER A 68 0.52 -19.00 -19.19
C SER A 68 -0.22 -20.34 -19.05
N GLY A 69 -1.31 -20.42 -18.29
CA GLY A 69 -2.14 -21.61 -18.18
C GLY A 69 -2.86 -21.96 -19.49
N GLN A 70 -3.20 -20.96 -20.30
CA GLN A 70 -3.81 -21.15 -21.62
C GLN A 70 -2.80 -21.52 -22.72
N GLY A 71 -1.50 -21.25 -22.52
CA GLY A 71 -0.43 -21.59 -23.47
C GLY A 71 0.07 -23.04 -23.43
N GLY A 72 -0.34 -23.83 -22.42
CA GLY A 72 0.04 -25.24 -22.27
C GLY A 72 -0.95 -26.25 -22.88
N GLY A 73 -2.05 -25.77 -23.46
CA GLY A 73 -3.12 -26.60 -24.01
C GLY A 73 -3.36 -26.32 -25.49
N VAL A 74 -2.37 -26.59 -26.33
CA VAL A 74 -2.60 -26.75 -27.77
C VAL A 74 -1.90 -28.04 -28.19
N GLY A 75 -2.71 -29.08 -28.40
CA GLY A 75 -2.33 -30.26 -29.18
C GLY A 75 -2.26 -29.96 -30.67
#